data_AF-W5KGW7-F1
#
_entry.id   AF-W5KGW7-F1
#
_cell.length_a   1.000
_cell.length_b   1.000
_cell.length_c   1.000
_cell.angle_alpha   90.00
_cell.angle_beta   90.00
_cell.angle_gamma   90.00
#
_symmetry.space_group_name_H-M   'P 1'
#
loop_
_entity.id
_entity.type
_entity.pdbx_description
1 polymer ?
#
loop_
_entity_poly.entity_id
_entity_poly.type
_entity_poly.pdbx_seq_one_letter_code
_entity_poly.pdbx_strand_id
1 'polypeptide(L)'
;TPTHPDLKAPLHLRQRNHIFDNEEFDCRTPEDWLALGFELDSTDHKPVPAKALLPTSDNISDTGTEQYMWQSVGVLDYCPEKKQYLVQKADPLGRIRDRNGKPAVPGAQRNKDSLLAGQFWVPRIRLMFCAEDPRIFAQRVQFALNSRKTTEAMLLYNLCVDCMPFSSVTPTLDPTSLQRIRDFTLSTPERMKRLEKEVELHYNRTMNKLSFDWVVQNKPEEFSYITLPQEEPESVPQSVEQQFVLSGHEFATAKNMRISTQSY
;
A
#
# COMPACT_ATOMS: atom_id res chain seq x y z
N THR A 1 17.01 -3.16 35.85
CA THR A 1 17.04 -3.24 34.39
C THR A 1 15.79 -3.95 33.89
N PRO A 2 14.70 -3.24 33.57
CA PRO A 2 13.55 -3.91 32.98
C PRO A 2 13.82 -4.09 31.49
N THR A 3 14.04 -5.35 31.11
CA THR A 3 14.06 -5.82 29.74
C THR A 3 12.76 -5.44 29.05
N HIS A 4 12.87 -4.59 28.03
CA HIS A 4 11.81 -4.29 27.08
C HIS A 4 11.18 -5.61 26.60
N PRO A 5 9.87 -5.83 26.73
CA PRO A 5 9.25 -6.88 25.96
C PRO A 5 9.33 -6.44 24.51
N ASP A 6 10.10 -7.16 23.71
CA ASP A 6 9.91 -7.20 22.26
C ASP A 6 8.39 -7.27 22.03
N LEU A 7 7.79 -6.21 21.49
CA LEU A 7 6.47 -6.30 20.87
C LEU A 7 6.64 -7.18 19.62
N LYS A 8 6.79 -8.49 19.84
CA LYS A 8 6.52 -9.50 18.82
C LYS A 8 5.02 -9.43 18.59
N ALA A 9 4.64 -8.55 17.66
CA ALA A 9 3.28 -8.51 17.17
C ALA A 9 2.83 -9.95 16.87
N PRO A 10 1.67 -10.38 17.38
CA PRO A 10 1.21 -11.76 17.25
C PRO A 10 1.14 -12.14 15.76
N LEU A 11 1.44 -13.40 15.44
CA LEU A 11 1.60 -13.88 14.06
C LEU A 11 0.37 -13.61 13.17
N HIS A 12 -0.83 -13.53 13.72
CA HIS A 12 -2.04 -13.16 12.97
C HIS A 12 -1.94 -11.73 12.39
N LEU A 13 -1.27 -10.81 13.08
CA LEU A 13 -0.99 -9.48 12.56
C LEU A 13 0.03 -9.56 11.42
N ARG A 14 1.03 -10.46 11.47
CA ARG A 14 2.02 -10.68 10.38
C ARG A 14 1.38 -11.16 9.07
N GLN A 15 0.21 -11.77 9.14
CA GLN A 15 -0.48 -12.32 7.97
C GLN A 15 -1.09 -11.23 7.06
N ARG A 16 -1.24 -9.98 7.52
CA ARG A 16 -1.89 -8.93 6.70
C ARG A 16 -0.94 -8.09 5.85
N ASN A 17 0.29 -8.55 5.60
CA ASN A 17 1.24 -7.82 4.74
C ASN A 17 0.77 -7.69 3.28
N HIS A 18 -0.15 -8.52 2.82
CA HIS A 18 -0.67 -8.46 1.45
C HIS A 18 -1.41 -7.16 1.11
N ILE A 19 -1.85 -6.39 2.12
CA ILE A 19 -2.44 -5.05 1.90
C ILE A 19 -1.36 -4.02 1.51
N PHE A 20 -0.12 -4.24 1.93
CA PHE A 20 1.03 -3.36 1.68
C PHE A 20 1.90 -3.87 0.53
N ASP A 21 1.39 -4.82 -0.25
CA ASP A 21 2.10 -5.40 -1.37
C ASP A 21 2.26 -4.38 -2.51
N ASN A 22 3.45 -4.29 -3.09
CA ASN A 22 3.70 -3.45 -4.27
C ASN A 22 3.91 -4.34 -5.50
N GLU A 23 2.96 -4.27 -6.42
CA GLU A 23 2.93 -5.06 -7.67
C GLU A 23 3.96 -4.57 -8.70
N GLU A 24 4.54 -3.37 -8.56
CA GLU A 24 5.58 -2.85 -9.46
C GLU A 24 6.89 -3.64 -9.40
N PHE A 25 7.11 -4.40 -8.31
CA PHE A 25 8.23 -5.33 -8.21
C PHE A 25 8.03 -6.60 -9.05
N ASP A 26 6.82 -6.84 -9.58
CA ASP A 26 6.55 -7.99 -10.42
C ASP A 26 7.11 -7.77 -11.82
N CYS A 27 7.89 -8.72 -12.33
CA CYS A 27 8.49 -8.63 -13.65
C CYS A 27 7.56 -9.10 -14.78
N ARG A 28 6.38 -9.64 -14.42
CA ARG A 28 5.40 -10.22 -15.34
C ARG A 28 3.98 -10.03 -14.81
N THR A 29 3.01 -10.01 -15.72
CA THR A 29 1.59 -10.06 -15.35
C THR A 29 1.20 -11.47 -14.85
N PRO A 30 0.09 -11.62 -14.10
CA PRO A 30 -0.42 -12.93 -13.71
C PRO A 30 -0.67 -13.85 -14.90
N GLU A 31 -1.15 -13.30 -16.02
CA GLU A 31 -1.39 -14.02 -17.27
C GLU A 31 -0.08 -14.55 -17.87
N ASP A 32 0.95 -13.72 -17.93
CA ASP A 32 2.29 -14.11 -18.40
C ASP A 32 2.92 -15.19 -17.52
N TRP A 33 2.72 -15.10 -16.20
CA TRP A 33 3.19 -16.13 -15.27
C TRP A 33 2.53 -17.47 -15.54
N LEU A 34 1.21 -17.50 -15.69
CA LEU A 34 0.46 -18.72 -16.01
C LEU A 34 0.81 -19.24 -17.42
N ALA A 35 1.16 -18.36 -18.35
CA ALA A 35 1.55 -18.74 -19.70
C ALA A 35 2.82 -19.59 -19.74
N LEU A 36 3.72 -19.47 -18.75
CA LEU A 36 4.92 -20.32 -18.63
C LEU A 36 4.60 -21.80 -18.45
N GLY A 37 3.36 -22.14 -18.08
CA GLY A 37 2.89 -23.52 -17.97
C GLY A 37 2.54 -24.19 -19.31
N PHE A 38 2.44 -23.44 -20.41
CA PHE A 38 2.16 -24.02 -21.73
C PHE A 38 3.43 -24.55 -22.39
N GLU A 39 3.37 -25.78 -22.89
CA GLU A 39 4.40 -26.29 -23.79
C GLU A 39 4.11 -25.86 -25.22
N LEU A 40 5.17 -25.51 -25.96
CA LEU A 40 5.08 -25.24 -27.40
C LEU A 40 4.49 -26.48 -28.09
N ASP A 41 3.43 -26.27 -28.87
CA ASP A 41 2.73 -27.29 -29.65
C ASP A 41 1.90 -28.34 -28.87
N SER A 42 1.60 -28.11 -27.59
CA SER A 42 0.70 -28.96 -26.80
C SER A 42 -0.45 -28.18 -26.15
N THR A 43 -1.62 -28.82 -26.06
CA THR A 43 -2.75 -28.34 -25.24
C THR A 43 -2.54 -28.63 -23.75
N ASP A 44 -1.47 -29.36 -23.40
CA ASP A 44 -1.15 -29.68 -22.01
C ASP A 44 -0.61 -28.45 -21.27
N HIS A 45 -1.38 -27.97 -20.31
CA HIS A 45 -0.95 -26.93 -19.38
C HIS A 45 -0.40 -27.57 -18.11
N LYS A 46 0.85 -27.25 -17.78
CA LYS A 46 1.53 -27.75 -16.57
C LYS A 46 1.47 -26.68 -15.48
N PRO A 47 1.36 -27.08 -14.20
CA PRO A 47 1.45 -26.13 -13.09
C PRO A 47 2.80 -25.40 -13.09
N VAL A 48 2.77 -24.10 -12.86
CA VAL A 48 4.00 -23.29 -12.83
C VAL A 48 4.70 -23.49 -11.47
N PRO A 49 5.97 -23.91 -11.45
CA PRO A 49 6.67 -24.21 -10.20
C PRO A 49 6.93 -22.95 -9.37
N ALA A 50 6.64 -23.01 -8.07
CA ALA A 50 6.82 -21.92 -7.13
C ALA A 50 7.07 -22.43 -5.70
N LYS A 51 7.34 -21.50 -4.78
CA LYS A 51 7.32 -21.70 -3.33
C LYS A 51 6.26 -20.79 -2.73
N ALA A 52 5.43 -21.31 -1.83
CA ALA A 52 4.42 -20.51 -1.13
C ALA A 52 4.55 -20.64 0.39
N LEU A 53 4.26 -19.55 1.10
CA LEU A 53 4.17 -19.56 2.55
C LEU A 53 2.79 -20.08 2.96
N LEU A 54 2.75 -21.33 3.40
CA LEU A 54 1.53 -22.08 3.71
C LEU A 54 1.57 -22.62 5.15
N PRO A 55 0.40 -22.89 5.77
CA PRO A 55 0.35 -23.54 7.07
C PRO A 55 0.96 -24.95 7.00
N THR A 56 1.67 -25.33 8.07
CA THR A 56 2.33 -26.64 8.21
C THR A 56 1.32 -27.77 8.40
N SER A 57 0.19 -27.49 9.06
CA SER A 57 -0.95 -28.41 9.19
C SER A 57 -2.07 -27.98 8.26
N ASP A 58 -2.68 -28.95 7.58
CA ASP A 58 -3.91 -28.70 6.80
C ASP A 58 -5.15 -28.58 7.70
N ASN A 59 -5.06 -29.08 8.94
CA ASN A 59 -6.07 -28.85 9.96
C ASN A 59 -5.79 -27.50 10.62
N ILE A 60 -6.64 -26.52 10.33
CA ILE A 60 -6.73 -25.23 11.01
C ILE A 60 -7.13 -25.53 12.46
N SER A 61 -6.18 -25.44 13.39
CA SER A 61 -6.48 -25.49 14.81
C SER A 61 -6.84 -24.08 15.29
N ASP A 62 -8.02 -23.90 15.89
CA ASP A 62 -8.51 -22.63 16.45
C ASP A 62 -7.60 -21.96 17.51
N THR A 63 -6.52 -22.63 17.90
CA THR A 63 -5.55 -22.16 18.91
C THR A 63 -4.60 -21.06 18.42
N GLY A 64 -4.73 -20.60 17.16
CA GLY A 64 -3.98 -19.45 16.63
C GLY A 64 -2.45 -19.62 16.60
N THR A 65 -1.96 -20.85 16.80
CA THR A 65 -0.54 -21.22 16.84
C THR A 65 -0.13 -21.93 15.55
N GLU A 66 -0.77 -21.57 14.43
CA GLU A 66 -0.43 -22.15 13.14
C GLU A 66 0.98 -21.73 12.75
N GLN A 67 1.86 -22.72 12.64
CA GLN A 67 3.18 -22.51 12.06
C GLN A 67 3.04 -22.45 10.55
N TYR A 68 3.71 -21.45 9.96
CA TYR A 68 3.77 -21.27 8.51
C TYR A 68 5.19 -21.58 8.05
N MET A 69 5.31 -22.25 6.92
CA MET A 69 6.59 -22.53 6.29
C MET A 69 6.51 -22.39 4.78
N TRP A 70 7.64 -22.05 4.17
CA TRP A 70 7.80 -22.04 2.72
C TRP A 70 7.78 -23.48 2.20
N GLN A 71 6.83 -23.78 1.33
CA GLN A 71 6.63 -25.12 0.77
C GLN A 71 6.65 -25.04 -0.76
N SER A 72 7.15 -26.08 -1.41
CA SER A 72 7.12 -26.17 -2.87
C SER A 72 5.67 -26.39 -3.35
N VAL A 73 5.26 -25.62 -4.35
CA VAL A 73 3.91 -25.65 -4.89
C VAL A 73 3.91 -25.53 -6.41
N GLY A 74 2.82 -25.97 -7.03
CA GLY A 74 2.50 -25.67 -8.43
C GLY A 74 1.37 -24.65 -8.48
N VAL A 75 1.55 -23.58 -9.25
CA VAL A 75 0.53 -22.55 -9.49
C VAL A 75 -0.38 -23.04 -10.62
N LEU A 76 -1.69 -23.02 -10.37
CA LEU A 76 -2.71 -23.57 -11.25
C LEU A 76 -3.55 -22.49 -11.94
N ASP A 77 -3.93 -21.45 -11.22
CA ASP A 77 -4.80 -20.40 -11.75
C ASP A 77 -4.60 -19.09 -10.96
N TYR A 78 -5.21 -18.01 -11.44
CA TYR A 78 -5.20 -16.70 -10.79
C TYR A 78 -6.61 -16.13 -10.73
N CYS A 79 -6.97 -15.53 -9.60
CA CYS A 79 -8.22 -14.82 -9.40
C CYS A 79 -7.96 -13.30 -9.39
N PRO A 80 -8.34 -12.56 -10.45
CA PRO A 80 -8.13 -11.11 -10.52
C PRO A 80 -8.89 -10.35 -9.45
N GLU A 81 -10.11 -10.77 -9.10
CA GLU A 81 -10.95 -10.09 -8.10
C GLU A 81 -10.30 -10.12 -6.71
N LYS A 82 -9.74 -11.28 -6.31
CA LYS A 82 -9.11 -11.47 -4.99
C LYS A 82 -7.62 -11.18 -5.01
N LYS A 83 -7.01 -10.97 -6.18
CA LYS A 83 -5.57 -10.86 -6.39
C LYS A 83 -4.78 -12.01 -5.77
N GLN A 84 -5.27 -13.23 -5.96
CA GLN A 84 -4.72 -14.44 -5.35
C GLN A 84 -4.45 -15.50 -6.41
N TYR A 85 -3.39 -16.27 -6.20
CA TYR A 85 -3.03 -17.42 -7.02
C TYR A 85 -3.54 -18.70 -6.36
N LEU A 86 -4.11 -19.58 -7.16
CA LEU A 86 -4.45 -20.94 -6.75
C LEU A 86 -3.19 -21.79 -6.84
N VAL A 87 -2.78 -22.37 -5.72
CA VAL A 87 -1.60 -23.22 -5.65
C VAL A 87 -1.95 -24.60 -5.11
N GLN A 88 -1.22 -25.61 -5.58
CA GLN A 88 -1.27 -26.99 -5.09
C GLN A 88 0.05 -27.35 -4.41
N LYS A 89 0.00 -27.86 -3.18
CA LYS A 89 1.17 -28.40 -2.47
C LYS A 89 1.82 -29.53 -3.26
N ALA A 90 3.14 -29.49 -3.37
CA ALA A 90 3.92 -30.59 -3.93
C ALA A 90 4.03 -31.74 -2.92
N ASP A 91 4.01 -32.98 -3.43
CA ASP A 91 4.33 -34.20 -2.68
C ASP A 91 5.81 -34.18 -2.23
N PRO A 92 6.28 -34.99 -1.25
CA PRO A 92 7.70 -35.04 -0.85
C PRO A 92 8.69 -35.31 -2.00
N LEU A 93 8.20 -35.90 -3.09
CA LEU A 93 8.96 -36.11 -4.33
C LEU A 93 8.95 -34.90 -5.29
N GLY A 94 8.41 -33.76 -4.88
CA GLY A 94 8.31 -32.53 -5.68
C GLY A 94 7.27 -32.59 -6.80
N ARG A 95 6.37 -33.58 -6.80
CA ARG A 95 5.37 -33.78 -7.86
C ARG A 95 4.05 -33.13 -7.47
N ILE A 96 3.41 -32.44 -8.41
CA ILE A 96 2.07 -31.88 -8.22
C ILE A 96 1.03 -32.92 -8.64
N ARG A 97 0.30 -33.48 -7.67
CA ARG A 97 -0.69 -34.53 -7.89
C ARG A 97 -2.02 -34.16 -7.24
N ASP A 98 -3.11 -34.54 -7.90
CA ASP A 98 -4.46 -34.49 -7.33
C ASP A 98 -4.70 -35.68 -6.37
N ARG A 99 -5.81 -35.68 -5.62
CA ARG A 99 -6.26 -36.73 -4.69
C ARG A 99 -6.24 -38.14 -5.29
N ASN A 100 -6.40 -38.25 -6.61
CA ASN A 100 -6.42 -39.51 -7.36
C ASN A 100 -5.03 -39.94 -7.88
N GLY A 101 -3.95 -39.23 -7.48
CA GLY A 101 -2.58 -39.51 -7.91
C GLY A 101 -2.25 -39.12 -9.36
N LYS A 102 -3.20 -38.51 -10.07
CA LYS A 102 -3.01 -37.96 -11.42
C LYS A 102 -2.32 -36.58 -11.37
N PRO A 103 -1.62 -36.16 -12.44
CA PRO A 103 -1.08 -34.81 -12.53
C PRO A 103 -2.19 -33.77 -12.30
N ALA A 104 -1.96 -32.77 -11.44
CA ALA A 104 -2.92 -31.69 -11.28
C ALA A 104 -2.96 -30.89 -12.58
N VAL A 105 -4.13 -30.87 -13.23
CA VAL A 105 -4.34 -30.12 -14.47
C VAL A 105 -4.88 -28.73 -14.12
N PRO A 106 -4.18 -27.66 -14.49
CA PRO A 106 -4.69 -26.30 -14.40
C PRO A 106 -6.02 -26.11 -15.13
N GLY A 107 -6.90 -25.22 -14.64
CA GLY A 107 -8.15 -24.87 -15.31
C GLY A 107 -9.33 -25.85 -15.13
N ALA A 108 -9.12 -27.07 -14.62
CA ALA A 108 -10.20 -28.05 -14.40
C ALA A 108 -11.21 -27.65 -13.29
N GLN A 109 -10.97 -26.55 -12.56
CA GLN A 109 -11.67 -26.21 -11.32
C GLN A 109 -12.25 -24.80 -11.25
N ARG A 110 -12.32 -24.06 -12.37
CA ARG A 110 -12.91 -22.71 -12.41
C ARG A 110 -14.36 -22.62 -11.89
N ASN A 111 -15.07 -23.75 -11.82
CA ASN A 111 -16.49 -23.84 -11.42
C ASN A 111 -16.74 -24.63 -10.12
N LYS A 112 -15.73 -24.89 -9.28
CA LYS A 112 -15.91 -25.65 -8.03
C LYS A 112 -15.62 -24.75 -6.83
N ASP A 113 -16.66 -24.46 -6.05
CA ASP A 113 -16.57 -23.59 -4.86
C ASP A 113 -15.69 -24.17 -3.73
N SER A 114 -15.37 -25.46 -3.79
CA SER A 114 -14.59 -26.17 -2.79
C SER A 114 -13.19 -26.50 -3.28
N LEU A 115 -12.18 -25.95 -2.60
CA LEU A 115 -10.77 -26.30 -2.76
C LEU A 115 -10.55 -27.79 -2.50
N LEU A 116 -9.68 -28.42 -3.29
CA LEU A 116 -9.23 -29.78 -3.02
C LEU A 116 -8.19 -29.81 -1.90
N ALA A 117 -7.95 -31.00 -1.33
CA ALA A 117 -6.92 -31.20 -0.33
C ALA A 117 -5.54 -30.76 -0.86
N GLY A 118 -4.84 -29.93 -0.10
CA GLY A 118 -3.54 -29.37 -0.50
C GLY A 118 -3.61 -28.16 -1.43
N GLN A 119 -4.80 -27.65 -1.76
CA GLN A 119 -4.97 -26.41 -2.52
C GLN A 119 -5.19 -25.20 -1.62
N PHE A 120 -4.60 -24.08 -2.00
CA PHE A 120 -4.69 -22.83 -1.26
C PHE A 120 -4.77 -21.64 -2.21
N TRP A 121 -5.57 -20.63 -1.84
CA TRP A 121 -5.49 -19.30 -2.43
C TRP A 121 -4.44 -18.48 -1.69
N VAL A 122 -3.44 -18.00 -2.43
CA VAL A 122 -2.26 -17.34 -1.85
C VAL A 122 -2.08 -15.96 -2.47
N PRO A 123 -1.96 -14.88 -1.66
CA PRO A 123 -1.64 -13.56 -2.18
C PRO A 123 -0.21 -13.53 -2.70
N ARG A 124 0.07 -12.68 -3.70
CA ARG A 124 1.36 -12.65 -4.40
C ARG A 124 2.57 -12.46 -3.49
N ILE A 125 2.50 -11.61 -2.47
CA ILE A 125 3.59 -11.43 -1.47
C ILE A 125 4.00 -12.72 -0.72
N ARG A 126 3.15 -13.75 -0.72
CA ARG A 126 3.41 -15.06 -0.09
C ARG A 126 3.75 -16.15 -1.11
N LEU A 127 3.88 -15.81 -2.38
CA LEU A 127 4.16 -16.73 -3.46
C LEU A 127 5.42 -16.26 -4.19
N MET A 128 6.43 -17.12 -4.23
CA MET A 128 7.65 -16.89 -4.97
C MET A 128 7.75 -17.87 -6.15
N PHE A 129 7.65 -17.41 -7.39
CA PHE A 129 7.84 -18.24 -8.58
C PHE A 129 9.29 -18.72 -8.71
N CYS A 130 9.51 -19.96 -9.14
CA CYS A 130 10.87 -20.47 -9.32
C CYS A 130 11.63 -19.75 -10.44
N ALA A 131 10.93 -19.13 -11.38
CA ALA A 131 11.49 -18.40 -12.52
C ALA A 131 11.64 -16.88 -12.27
N GLU A 132 11.43 -16.39 -11.04
CA GLU A 132 11.68 -15.00 -10.67
C GLU A 132 13.04 -14.82 -9.96
N ASP A 133 13.54 -13.59 -9.89
CA ASP A 133 14.74 -13.27 -9.11
C ASP A 133 14.38 -13.19 -7.61
N PRO A 134 14.95 -14.08 -6.75
CA PRO A 134 14.66 -14.07 -5.32
C PRO A 134 15.08 -12.77 -4.61
N ARG A 135 16.01 -11.99 -5.18
CA ARG A 135 16.43 -10.69 -4.62
C ARG A 135 15.35 -9.65 -4.76
N ILE A 136 14.71 -9.58 -5.93
CA ILE A 136 13.58 -8.67 -6.20
C ILE A 136 12.38 -9.07 -5.34
N PHE A 137 12.10 -10.38 -5.24
CA PHE A 137 11.07 -10.87 -4.33
C PHE A 137 11.35 -10.48 -2.86
N ALA A 138 12.58 -10.63 -2.39
CA ALA A 138 12.95 -10.22 -1.04
C ALA A 138 12.80 -8.70 -0.82
N GLN A 139 13.16 -7.88 -1.81
CA GLN A 139 12.94 -6.43 -1.78
C GLN A 139 11.46 -6.07 -1.69
N ARG A 140 10.59 -6.74 -2.46
CA ARG A 140 9.13 -6.58 -2.40
C ARG A 140 8.59 -6.87 -1.00
N VAL A 141 8.99 -7.98 -0.40
CA VAL A 141 8.58 -8.34 0.97
C VAL A 141 9.08 -7.32 1.99
N GLN A 142 10.33 -6.89 1.87
CA GLN A 142 10.94 -5.87 2.73
C GLN A 142 10.21 -4.53 2.61
N PHE A 143 9.86 -4.12 1.38
CA PHE A 143 9.10 -2.91 1.11
C PHE A 143 7.75 -2.96 1.83
N ALA A 144 6.97 -4.03 1.64
CA ALA A 144 5.67 -4.17 2.30
C ALA A 144 5.77 -4.15 3.84
N LEU A 145 6.81 -4.77 4.41
CA LEU A 145 7.08 -4.72 5.84
C LEU A 145 7.40 -3.30 6.33
N ASN A 146 8.20 -2.54 5.57
CA ASN A 146 8.54 -1.17 5.90
C ASN A 146 7.31 -0.26 5.76
N SER A 147 6.58 -0.36 4.65
CA SER A 147 5.33 0.38 4.41
C SER A 147 4.35 0.15 5.55
N ARG A 148 4.17 -1.10 5.98
CA ARG A 148 3.34 -1.41 7.13
C ARG A 148 3.81 -0.73 8.42
N LYS A 149 5.11 -0.83 8.75
CA LYS A 149 5.66 -0.19 9.96
C LYS A 149 5.45 1.32 9.93
N THR A 150 5.70 1.94 8.79
CA THR A 150 5.49 3.39 8.59
C THR A 150 4.01 3.75 8.75
N THR A 151 3.10 2.99 8.15
CA THR A 151 1.65 3.22 8.28
C THR A 151 1.18 3.02 9.73
N GLU A 152 1.59 1.94 10.40
CA GLU A 152 1.24 1.69 11.80
C GLU A 152 1.73 2.84 12.71
N ALA A 153 2.96 3.31 12.50
CA ALA A 153 3.52 4.43 13.24
C ALA A 153 2.77 5.75 12.97
N MET A 154 2.42 6.02 11.71
CA MET A 154 1.64 7.20 11.32
C MET A 154 0.21 7.17 11.88
N LEU A 155 -0.43 6.00 11.92
CA LEU A 155 -1.74 5.84 12.52
C LEU A 155 -1.70 6.09 14.01
N LEU A 156 -0.70 5.54 14.71
CA LEU A 156 -0.51 5.76 16.13
C LEU A 156 -0.26 7.24 16.44
N TYR A 157 0.64 7.88 15.70
CA TYR A 157 0.93 9.31 15.83
C TYR A 157 -0.34 10.16 15.67
N ASN A 158 -1.09 9.94 14.58
CA ASN A 158 -2.33 10.70 14.36
C ASN A 158 -3.32 10.44 15.49
N LEU A 159 -3.57 9.18 15.86
CA LEU A 159 -4.46 8.85 16.97
C LEU A 159 -4.11 9.59 18.27
N CYS A 160 -2.82 9.68 18.60
CA CYS A 160 -2.36 10.45 19.76
C CYS A 160 -2.70 11.95 19.65
N VAL A 161 -2.50 12.56 18.49
CA VAL A 161 -2.83 13.97 18.23
C VAL A 161 -4.34 14.21 18.27
N ASP A 162 -5.13 13.32 17.67
CA ASP A 162 -6.61 13.35 17.65
C ASP A 162 -7.19 13.25 19.06
N CYS A 163 -6.62 12.37 19.89
CA CYS A 163 -7.10 12.11 21.24
C CYS A 163 -6.49 13.05 22.30
N MET A 164 -5.55 13.93 21.92
CA MET A 164 -4.98 14.89 22.85
C MET A 164 -6.06 15.88 23.31
N PRO A 165 -6.30 16.01 24.64
CA PRO A 165 -7.29 16.94 25.14
C PRO A 165 -6.85 18.37 24.85
N PHE A 166 -7.81 19.22 24.48
CA PHE A 166 -7.59 20.66 24.43
C PHE A 166 -7.41 21.14 25.87
N SER A 167 -6.20 21.58 26.22
CA SER A 167 -6.00 22.26 27.50
C SER A 167 -6.65 23.65 27.40
N SER A 168 -7.26 24.15 28.48
CA SER A 168 -7.78 25.54 28.52
C SER A 168 -6.70 26.61 28.36
N VAL A 169 -5.43 26.20 28.24
CA VAL A 169 -4.24 27.02 28.09
C VAL A 169 -3.81 27.14 26.62
N THR A 170 -4.31 26.29 25.71
CA THR A 170 -4.00 26.46 24.29
C THR A 170 -4.59 27.77 23.79
N PRO A 171 -3.78 28.64 23.13
CA PRO A 171 -4.26 29.92 22.63
C PRO A 171 -5.45 29.67 21.71
N THR A 172 -6.57 30.35 21.91
CA THR A 172 -7.72 30.24 21.00
C THR A 172 -7.41 30.97 19.69
N LEU A 173 -8.07 30.55 18.61
CA LEU A 173 -7.90 31.18 17.31
C LEU A 173 -8.34 32.65 17.39
N ASP A 174 -7.52 33.55 16.84
CA ASP A 174 -7.75 35.00 16.92
C ASP A 174 -9.08 35.39 16.24
N PRO A 175 -9.99 36.09 16.95
CA PRO A 175 -11.29 36.48 16.40
C PRO A 175 -11.20 37.32 15.13
N THR A 176 -10.14 38.12 14.95
CA THR A 176 -10.00 38.94 13.74
C THR A 176 -9.71 38.09 12.50
N SER A 177 -9.03 36.96 12.69
CA SER A 177 -8.76 35.99 11.61
C SER A 177 -10.04 35.30 11.16
N LEU A 178 -10.95 34.96 12.08
CA LEU A 178 -12.28 34.43 11.72
C LEU A 178 -13.14 35.44 10.96
N GLN A 179 -13.08 36.72 11.35
CA GLN A 179 -13.80 37.77 10.63
C GLN A 179 -13.29 37.92 9.20
N ARG A 180 -11.97 37.92 8.98
CA ARG A 180 -11.42 37.94 7.61
C ARG A 180 -11.89 36.74 6.80
N ILE A 181 -11.86 35.54 7.37
CA ILE A 181 -12.36 34.34 6.69
C ILE A 181 -13.84 34.51 6.30
N ARG A 182 -14.68 35.02 7.21
CA ARG A 182 -16.09 35.36 6.90
C ARG A 182 -16.20 36.30 5.70
N ASP A 183 -15.43 37.39 5.71
CA ASP A 183 -15.49 38.42 4.68
C ASP A 183 -15.10 37.91 3.29
N PHE A 184 -14.17 36.94 3.22
CA PHE A 184 -13.76 36.31 1.95
C PHE A 184 -14.68 35.16 1.49
N THR A 185 -15.56 34.65 2.35
CA THR A 185 -16.43 33.51 2.03
C THR A 185 -17.83 33.93 1.60
N LEU A 186 -18.18 33.69 0.33
CA LEU A 186 -19.54 33.87 -0.19
C LEU A 186 -20.42 32.65 0.15
N SER A 187 -20.75 32.48 1.44
CA SER A 187 -21.44 31.29 1.95
C SER A 187 -22.76 31.61 2.67
N THR A 188 -23.70 30.66 2.67
CA THR A 188 -24.93 30.76 3.46
C THR A 188 -24.62 30.70 4.96
N PRO A 189 -25.46 31.32 5.83
CA PRO A 189 -25.20 31.39 7.27
C PRO A 189 -25.02 30.03 7.95
N GLU A 190 -25.76 29.00 7.52
CA GLU A 190 -25.63 27.64 8.05
C GLU A 190 -24.29 26.99 7.67
N ARG A 191 -23.84 27.20 6.43
CA ARG A 191 -22.53 26.71 5.96
C ARG A 191 -21.40 27.48 6.64
N MET A 192 -21.59 28.76 6.95
CA MET A 192 -20.62 29.57 7.69
C MET A 192 -20.36 29.02 9.09
N LYS A 193 -21.41 28.65 9.83
CA LYS A 193 -21.26 28.03 11.16
C LYS A 193 -20.50 26.70 11.12
N ARG A 194 -20.72 25.89 10.08
CA ARG A 194 -19.97 24.63 9.88
C ARG A 194 -18.51 24.92 9.59
N LEU A 195 -18.23 25.90 8.72
CA LEU A 195 -16.88 26.32 8.38
C LEU A 195 -16.12 26.83 9.61
N GLU A 196 -16.74 27.67 10.44
CA GLU A 196 -16.11 28.18 11.67
C GLU A 196 -15.70 27.05 12.61
N LYS A 197 -16.58 26.06 12.80
CA LYS A 197 -16.28 24.88 13.61
C LYS A 197 -15.15 24.04 13.02
N GLU A 198 -15.09 23.91 11.69
CA GLU A 198 -14.04 23.17 10.99
C GLU A 198 -12.68 23.88 11.12
N VAL A 199 -12.65 25.20 10.95
CA VAL A 199 -11.46 26.04 11.14
C VAL A 199 -10.95 25.91 12.58
N GLU A 200 -11.85 25.98 13.56
CA GLU A 200 -11.51 25.82 14.97
C GLU A 200 -10.95 24.42 15.27
N LEU A 201 -11.59 23.37 14.75
CA LEU A 201 -11.12 21.99 14.91
C LEU A 201 -9.73 21.79 14.29
N HIS A 202 -9.50 22.32 13.09
CA HIS A 202 -8.22 22.22 12.41
C HIS A 202 -7.11 22.97 13.16
N TYR A 203 -7.42 24.16 13.66
CA TYR A 203 -6.50 24.92 14.48
C TYR A 203 -6.13 24.17 15.76
N ASN A 204 -7.13 23.64 16.49
CA ASN A 204 -6.90 22.87 17.71
C ASN A 204 -6.05 21.62 17.43
N ARG A 205 -6.35 20.90 16.35
CA ARG A 205 -5.54 19.77 15.90
C ARG A 205 -4.08 20.18 15.62
N THR A 206 -3.88 21.33 14.98
CA THR A 206 -2.54 21.86 14.66
C THR A 206 -1.78 22.22 15.94
N MET A 207 -2.43 22.87 16.90
CA MET A 207 -1.83 23.19 18.19
C MET A 207 -1.46 21.95 19.01
N ASN A 208 -2.33 20.92 18.99
CA ASN A 208 -2.03 19.62 19.59
C ASN A 208 -0.81 18.98 18.93
N LYS A 209 -0.76 18.99 17.59
CA LYS A 209 0.37 18.47 16.81
C LYS A 209 1.69 19.14 17.23
N LEU A 210 1.74 20.48 17.22
CA LEU A 210 2.95 21.24 17.60
C LEU A 210 3.39 20.92 19.04
N SER A 211 2.43 20.87 19.97
CA SER A 211 2.71 20.56 21.37
C SER A 211 3.24 19.14 21.54
N PHE A 212 2.64 18.19 20.82
CA PHE A 212 3.04 16.78 20.85
C PHE A 212 4.44 16.58 20.26
N ASP A 213 4.69 17.15 19.09
CA ASP A 213 5.99 17.10 18.41
C ASP A 213 7.08 17.65 19.33
N TRP A 214 6.82 18.79 20.00
CA TRP A 214 7.75 19.36 20.97
C TRP A 214 8.01 18.41 22.14
N VAL A 215 6.98 17.80 22.73
CA VAL A 215 7.16 16.84 23.84
C VAL A 215 7.97 15.62 23.43
N VAL A 216 7.65 15.02 22.28
CA VAL A 216 8.34 13.82 21.76
C VAL A 216 9.82 14.12 21.48
N GLN A 217 10.12 15.29 20.89
CA GLN A 217 11.50 15.71 20.63
C GLN A 217 12.31 15.96 21.91
N ASN A 218 11.69 16.54 22.95
CA ASN A 218 12.37 16.85 24.22
C ASN A 218 12.48 15.64 25.17
N LYS A 219 11.69 14.59 24.96
CA LYS A 219 11.66 13.38 25.81
C LYS A 219 11.67 12.08 24.99
N PRO A 220 12.72 11.82 24.18
CA PRO A 220 12.73 10.68 23.25
C PRO A 220 12.70 9.31 23.95
N GLU A 221 13.23 9.19 25.17
CA GLU A 221 13.22 7.92 25.91
C GLU A 221 11.80 7.50 26.33
N GLU A 222 10.96 8.46 26.75
CA GLU A 222 9.58 8.24 27.16
C GLU A 222 8.67 7.91 25.96
N PHE A 223 8.99 8.47 24.78
CA PHE A 223 8.19 8.33 23.56
C PHE A 223 8.89 7.52 22.46
N SER A 224 9.77 6.58 22.84
CA SER A 224 10.57 5.77 21.91
C SER A 224 9.75 4.91 20.93
N TYR A 225 8.49 4.62 21.26
CA TYR A 225 7.55 3.89 20.41
C TYR A 225 6.82 4.78 19.39
N ILE A 226 7.02 6.10 19.44
CA ILE A 226 6.39 7.08 18.55
C ILE A 226 7.40 7.49 17.49
N THR A 227 6.96 7.44 16.23
CA THR A 227 7.76 7.96 15.11
C THR A 227 7.13 9.25 14.63
N LEU A 228 7.91 10.34 14.63
CA LEU A 228 7.45 11.61 14.09
C LEU A 228 7.36 11.55 12.55
N PRO A 229 6.32 12.12 11.94
CA PRO A 229 6.22 12.24 10.49
C PRO A 229 7.42 13.01 9.93
N GLN A 230 7.93 12.58 8.78
CA GLN A 230 8.90 13.40 8.04
C GLN A 230 8.16 14.61 7.45
N GLU A 231 8.76 15.79 7.54
CA GLU A 231 8.23 16.96 6.84
C GLU A 231 8.41 16.73 5.32
N GLU A 232 7.31 16.77 4.58
CA GLU A 232 7.40 16.80 3.13
C GLU A 232 8.08 18.13 2.75
N PRO A 233 9.12 18.11 1.88
CA PRO A 233 9.73 19.34 1.44
C PRO A 233 8.66 20.19 0.74
N GLU A 234 8.51 21.43 1.21
CA GLU A 234 7.51 22.35 0.67
C GLU A 234 7.78 22.56 -0.82
N SER A 235 6.99 21.90 -1.69
CA SER A 235 7.09 22.09 -3.13
C SER A 235 6.41 23.42 -3.46
N VAL A 236 7.18 24.50 -3.46
CA VAL A 236 6.68 25.79 -3.95
C VAL A 236 6.30 25.58 -5.42
N PRO A 237 5.04 25.84 -5.83
CA PRO A 237 4.71 25.87 -7.25
C PRO A 237 5.66 26.84 -7.92
N GLN A 238 6.42 26.39 -8.92
CA GLN A 238 7.27 27.30 -9.69
C GLN A 238 6.39 28.45 -10.18
N SER A 239 6.83 29.69 -9.92
CA SER A 239 6.09 30.89 -10.31
C SER A 239 5.59 30.74 -11.75
N VAL A 240 4.29 30.95 -11.94
CA VAL A 240 3.59 30.89 -13.23
C VAL A 240 4.20 31.91 -14.22
N GLU A 241 5.04 32.83 -13.75
CA GLU A 241 5.77 33.80 -14.58
C GLU A 241 6.74 33.16 -15.58
N GLN A 242 7.21 31.93 -15.37
CA GLN A 242 8.13 31.29 -16.35
C GLN A 242 7.42 30.57 -17.51
N GLN A 243 6.13 30.26 -17.40
CA GLN A 243 5.37 29.62 -18.49
C GLN A 243 4.82 30.63 -19.53
N PHE A 244 4.63 31.90 -19.16
CA PHE A 244 4.10 32.92 -20.08
C PHE A 244 5.17 33.62 -20.93
N VAL A 245 6.45 33.56 -20.56
CA VAL A 245 7.52 34.22 -21.34
C VAL A 245 7.79 33.49 -22.66
N LEU A 246 7.58 32.17 -22.71
CA LEU A 246 7.76 31.39 -23.95
C LEU A 246 6.58 31.56 -24.94
N SER A 247 5.36 31.85 -24.47
CA SER A 247 4.23 32.06 -25.37
C SER A 247 4.19 33.47 -26.00
N GLY A 248 4.81 34.47 -25.36
CA GLY A 248 4.89 35.84 -25.90
C GLY A 248 5.83 35.99 -27.11
N HIS A 249 6.88 35.18 -27.20
CA HIS A 249 7.88 35.29 -28.26
C HIS A 249 7.43 34.64 -29.59
N GLU A 250 6.54 33.64 -29.54
CA GLU A 250 5.96 33.02 -30.74
C GLU A 250 4.84 33.88 -31.37
N PHE A 251 4.10 34.66 -30.57
CA PHE A 251 3.05 35.55 -31.08
C PHE A 251 3.60 36.79 -31.81
N ALA A 252 4.81 37.26 -31.48
CA ALA A 252 5.43 38.39 -32.19
C ALA A 252 5.89 38.01 -33.61
N THR A 253 6.27 36.74 -33.82
CA THR A 253 6.77 36.26 -35.12
C THR A 253 5.62 36.01 -36.11
N ALA A 254 4.44 35.62 -35.63
CA ALA A 254 3.27 35.38 -36.48
C ALA A 254 2.57 36.66 -36.99
N LYS A 255 2.79 37.82 -36.35
CA LYS A 255 2.20 39.11 -36.77
C LYS A 255 2.99 39.78 -37.91
N ASN A 256 4.29 39.51 -38.04
CA ASN A 256 5.15 40.08 -39.08
C ASN A 256 5.18 39.27 -40.39
N MET A 257 4.49 38.12 -40.46
CA MET A 257 4.44 37.28 -41.66
C MET A 257 3.12 37.40 -42.46
N ARG A 258 2.22 38.32 -42.08
CA ARG A 258 0.93 38.55 -42.76
C ARG A 258 0.80 39.89 -43.50
N ILE A 259 1.89 40.64 -43.66
CA ILE A 259 1.95 41.87 -44.47
C ILE A 259 3.10 41.76 -45.48
N SER A 260 3.04 40.79 -46.39
CA SER A 260 3.85 40.81 -47.62
C SER A 260 3.30 39.82 -48.66
N THR A 261 2.08 40.09 -49.14
CA THR A 261 1.61 39.56 -50.42
C THR A 261 0.62 40.55 -51.05
N GLN A 262 1.15 41.61 -51.65
CA GLN A 262 0.50 42.38 -52.71
C GLN A 262 1.55 43.23 -53.46
N SER A 263 1.43 43.31 -54.79
CA SER A 263 2.35 43.84 -55.83
C SER A 263 3.54 42.90 -56.14
N TYR A 264 3.66 42.27 -57.31
CA TYR A 264 3.29 42.61 -58.70
C TYR A 264 2.69 41.42 -59.45
#